data_AF-A0A8B9TIP2-F1
#
_entry.id   AF-A0A8B9TIP2-F1
#
_cell.length_a   1.000
_cell.length_b   1.000
_cell.length_c   1.000
_cell.angle_alpha   90.00
_cell.angle_beta   90.00
_cell.angle_gamma   90.00
#
_symmetry.space_group_name_H-M   'P 1'
#
loop_
_entity.id
_entity.type
_entity.pdbx_description
1 polymer ?
#
loop_
_entity_poly.entity_id
_entity_poly.type
_entity_poly.pdbx_seq_one_letter_code
_entity_poly.pdbx_strand_id
1 'polypeptide(L)'
;MCGICCVVTLPSQHTCLFSGHVLHLRGVLTPQPLEDANNCIFLWNGEIFNGLPVGDTENDTAVMFRHLELCSNEADILSLLSSLRGPWSFIYYQASKHSLWFGRDYFGRRSLLWQFSNKIDGAFCLTSVSVYSKSGNQYQEVPASGIFKIDLKAWATTKSLSLVLIYFILFYFVFFLTLDF
;
A
#
# COMPACT_ATOMS: atom_id res chain seq x y z
N MET A 1 10.54 -13.97 -7.58
CA MET A 1 10.80 -13.28 -6.30
C MET A 1 9.47 -13.06 -5.61
N CYS A 2 9.41 -13.19 -4.27
CA CYS A 2 8.18 -12.92 -3.53
C CYS A 2 8.07 -11.44 -3.18
N GLY A 3 6.90 -10.82 -3.36
CA GLY A 3 6.64 -9.42 -3.10
C GLY A 3 5.31 -8.93 -3.67
N ILE A 4 5.02 -7.67 -3.39
CA ILE A 4 3.88 -6.94 -3.93
C ILE A 4 4.38 -5.76 -4.76
N CYS A 5 3.62 -5.40 -5.79
CA CYS A 5 3.97 -4.35 -6.73
C CYS A 5 2.73 -3.57 -7.18
N CYS A 6 2.87 -2.25 -7.29
CA CYS A 6 1.91 -1.37 -7.91
C CYS A 6 2.65 -0.34 -8.77
N VAL A 7 2.21 -0.14 -10.01
CA VAL A 7 2.68 0.95 -10.87
C VAL A 7 1.49 1.82 -11.22
N VAL A 8 1.59 3.10 -10.89
CA VAL A 8 0.61 4.13 -11.28
C VAL A 8 1.24 5.02 -12.33
N THR A 9 0.54 5.20 -13.45
CA THR A 9 0.93 6.14 -14.51
C THR A 9 -0.19 7.16 -14.74
N LEU A 10 0.20 8.37 -15.14
CA LEU A 10 -0.72 9.47 -15.43
C LEU A 10 -0.76 9.91 -16.91
N PRO A 11 -0.91 9.01 -17.92
CA PRO A 11 -1.42 9.48 -19.19
C PRO A 11 -2.82 10.13 -18.98
N SER A 12 -3.44 10.63 -20.04
CA SER A 12 -4.74 11.34 -20.00
C SER A 12 -5.84 10.69 -19.13
N GLN A 13 -5.71 9.41 -18.77
CA GLN A 13 -6.36 8.76 -17.62
C GLN A 13 -5.31 8.03 -16.75
N HIS A 14 -5.49 8.03 -15.42
CA HIS A 14 -4.60 7.28 -14.55
C HIS A 14 -4.78 5.77 -14.76
N THR A 15 -3.67 5.05 -14.93
CA THR A 15 -3.68 3.58 -15.03
C THR A 15 -2.91 3.00 -13.86
N CYS A 16 -3.50 2.04 -13.16
CA CYS A 16 -2.86 1.32 -12.06
C CYS A 16 -2.67 -0.14 -12.44
N LEU A 17 -1.45 -0.65 -12.35
CA LEU A 17 -1.11 -2.05 -12.54
C LEU A 17 -0.71 -2.64 -11.20
N PHE A 18 -1.33 -3.76 -10.83
CA PHE A 18 -1.08 -4.44 -9.55
C PHE A 18 -0.62 -5.88 -9.80
N SER A 19 0.37 -6.32 -9.03
CA SER A 19 0.84 -7.72 -9.07
C SER A 19 1.38 -8.14 -7.71
N GLY A 20 1.01 -9.34 -7.27
CA GLY A 20 1.44 -9.92 -6.00
C GLY A 20 1.86 -11.37 -6.16
N HIS A 21 3.08 -11.68 -5.75
CA HIS A 21 3.58 -13.04 -5.66
C HIS A 21 4.10 -13.24 -4.24
N VAL A 22 3.31 -13.77 -3.31
CA VAL A 22 3.75 -13.91 -1.91
C VAL A 22 3.79 -15.36 -1.50
N LEU A 23 4.66 -15.67 -0.52
CA LEU A 23 4.72 -16.99 0.05
C LEU A 23 3.52 -17.17 0.99
N HIS A 24 2.68 -18.15 0.68
CA HIS A 24 1.61 -18.58 1.55
C HIS A 24 2.19 -19.39 2.71
N LEU A 25 1.86 -19.01 3.95
CA LEU A 25 2.30 -19.71 5.17
C LEU A 25 1.16 -20.34 5.97
N ARG A 26 -0.07 -19.84 5.81
CA ARG A 26 -1.26 -20.40 6.47
C ARG A 26 -2.52 -20.22 5.63
N GLY A 27 -3.50 -21.06 5.94
CA GLY A 27 -4.79 -21.12 5.26
C GLY A 27 -4.70 -21.67 3.83
N VAL A 28 -5.64 -21.29 2.98
CA VAL A 28 -5.64 -21.65 1.56
C VAL A 28 -4.71 -20.69 0.79
N LEU A 29 -4.08 -21.18 -0.27
CA LEU A 29 -3.33 -20.33 -1.20
C LEU A 29 -4.27 -19.27 -1.81
N THR A 30 -3.97 -18.00 -1.53
CA THR A 30 -4.74 -16.85 -2.01
C THR A 30 -3.93 -16.08 -3.06
N PRO A 31 -4.28 -16.18 -4.36
CA PRO A 31 -3.69 -15.36 -5.40
C PRO A 31 -3.89 -13.87 -5.13
N GLN A 32 -2.91 -13.05 -5.49
CA GLN A 32 -2.97 -11.59 -5.34
C GLN A 32 -2.74 -10.89 -6.69
N PRO A 33 -3.37 -9.72 -6.91
CA PRO A 33 -4.17 -8.95 -5.95
C PRO A 33 -5.54 -9.57 -5.65
N LEU A 34 -6.09 -9.27 -4.48
CA LEU A 34 -7.52 -9.45 -4.22
C LEU A 34 -8.29 -8.22 -4.69
N GLU A 35 -9.50 -8.43 -5.19
CA GLU A 35 -10.41 -7.37 -5.62
C GLU A 35 -11.81 -7.64 -5.04
N ASP A 36 -12.44 -6.60 -4.49
CA ASP A 36 -13.79 -6.68 -3.93
C ASP A 36 -14.87 -6.25 -4.94
N ALA A 37 -16.14 -6.38 -4.55
CA ALA A 37 -17.27 -5.96 -5.39
C ALA A 37 -17.35 -4.43 -5.61
N ASN A 38 -16.60 -3.64 -4.82
CA ASN A 38 -16.49 -2.19 -4.95
C ASN A 38 -15.29 -1.76 -5.81
N ASN A 39 -14.57 -2.72 -6.41
CA ASN A 39 -13.32 -2.52 -7.17
C ASN A 39 -12.16 -2.00 -6.32
N CYS A 40 -12.20 -2.20 -5.00
CA CYS A 40 -11.03 -1.99 -4.16
C CYS A 40 -10.06 -3.14 -4.40
N ILE A 41 -8.76 -2.83 -4.42
CA ILE A 41 -7.71 -3.80 -4.73
C ILE A 41 -6.75 -3.88 -3.55
N PHE A 42 -6.39 -5.09 -3.12
CA PHE A 42 -5.52 -5.29 -1.97
C PHE A 42 -4.37 -6.25 -2.26
N LEU A 43 -3.18 -5.83 -1.82
CA LEU A 43 -1.96 -6.62 -1.80
C LEU A 43 -1.32 -6.57 -0.43
N TRP A 44 -0.91 -7.73 0.06
CA TRP A 44 -0.35 -7.93 1.39
C TRP A 44 0.84 -8.89 1.33
N ASN A 45 1.96 -8.45 1.87
CA ASN A 45 3.16 -9.26 2.07
C ASN A 45 3.49 -9.24 3.56
N GLY A 46 3.05 -10.26 4.29
CA GLY A 46 3.26 -10.32 5.73
C GLY A 46 2.42 -11.37 6.43
N GLU A 47 2.50 -11.33 7.76
CA GLU A 47 1.82 -12.26 8.66
C GLU A 47 1.21 -11.49 9.83
N ILE A 48 0.02 -11.91 10.23
CA ILE A 48 -0.70 -11.40 11.39
C ILE A 48 -0.45 -12.37 12.55
N PHE A 49 0.23 -11.88 13.58
CA PHE A 49 0.50 -12.59 14.82
C PHE A 49 -0.51 -12.22 15.91
N ASN A 50 -1.00 -10.97 15.93
CA ASN A 50 -2.02 -10.50 16.87
C ASN A 50 -2.71 -9.22 16.34
N GLY A 51 -3.71 -8.71 17.07
CA GLY A 51 -4.46 -7.49 16.75
C GLY A 51 -5.70 -7.73 15.90
N LEU A 52 -5.64 -8.74 15.02
CA LEU A 52 -6.76 -9.21 14.22
C LEU A 52 -6.85 -10.75 14.38
N PRO A 53 -8.03 -11.29 14.75
CA PRO A 53 -8.20 -12.74 14.83
C PRO A 53 -8.12 -13.35 13.42
N VAL A 54 -7.17 -14.28 13.25
CA VAL A 54 -7.00 -15.09 12.04
C VAL A 54 -7.03 -16.54 12.49
N GLY A 55 -8.03 -17.31 12.05
CA GLY A 55 -8.13 -18.73 12.36
C GLY A 55 -7.02 -19.56 11.71
N ASP A 56 -6.78 -20.76 12.24
CA ASP A 56 -5.69 -21.63 11.81
C ASP A 56 -5.76 -22.03 10.33
N THR A 57 -6.97 -22.09 9.78
CA THR A 57 -7.24 -22.42 8.36
C THR A 57 -7.49 -21.19 7.50
N GLU A 58 -7.44 -19.99 8.07
CA GLU A 58 -7.66 -18.75 7.34
C GLU A 58 -6.35 -18.19 6.79
N ASN A 59 -6.46 -17.42 5.70
CA ASN A 59 -5.32 -16.76 5.08
C ASN A 59 -5.28 -15.28 5.51
N ASP A 60 -4.12 -14.79 5.94
CA ASP A 60 -3.94 -13.43 6.47
C ASP A 60 -4.41 -12.35 5.49
N THR A 61 -4.08 -12.48 4.20
CA THR A 61 -4.49 -11.51 3.16
C THR A 61 -6.01 -11.44 3.05
N ALA A 62 -6.68 -12.59 3.01
CA ALA A 62 -8.14 -12.65 2.90
C ALA A 62 -8.83 -12.08 4.14
N VAL A 63 -8.34 -12.43 5.34
CA VAL A 63 -8.91 -11.91 6.60
C VAL A 63 -8.71 -10.41 6.72
N MET A 64 -7.52 -9.91 6.38
CA MET A 64 -7.24 -8.47 6.40
C MET A 64 -8.13 -7.72 5.42
N PHE A 65 -8.29 -8.24 4.20
CA PHE A 65 -9.10 -7.58 3.17
C PHE A 65 -10.58 -7.51 3.56
N ARG A 66 -11.15 -8.60 4.09
CA ARG A 66 -12.51 -8.61 4.63
C ARG A 66 -12.73 -7.54 5.70
N HIS A 67 -11.74 -7.31 6.57
CA HIS A 67 -11.86 -6.26 7.60
C HIS A 67 -11.72 -4.86 7.01
N LEU A 68 -10.91 -4.66 5.97
CA LEU A 68 -10.85 -3.40 5.23
C LEU A 68 -12.19 -3.07 4.55
N GLU A 69 -12.90 -4.06 4.02
CA GLU A 69 -14.25 -3.88 3.43
C GLU A 69 -15.29 -3.38 4.43
N LEU A 70 -15.09 -3.67 5.73
CA LEU A 70 -15.97 -3.22 6.81
C LEU A 70 -15.65 -1.79 7.30
N CYS A 71 -14.49 -1.24 6.93
CA CYS A 71 -14.10 0.11 7.31
C CYS A 71 -14.94 1.14 6.55
N SER A 72 -15.64 2.01 7.29
CA SER A 72 -16.51 3.04 6.70
C SER A 72 -15.77 4.35 6.44
N ASN A 73 -14.68 4.59 7.15
CA ASN A 73 -13.92 5.84 7.08
C ASN A 73 -12.41 5.62 7.29
N GLU A 74 -11.63 6.68 7.12
CA GLU A 74 -10.17 6.68 7.29
C GLU A 74 -9.73 6.29 8.71
N ALA A 75 -10.44 6.72 9.76
CA ALA A 75 -10.10 6.36 11.12
C ALA A 75 -10.27 4.85 11.38
N ASP A 76 -11.27 4.21 10.76
CA ASP A 76 -11.47 2.75 10.87
C ASP A 76 -10.30 1.99 10.24
N ILE A 77 -9.85 2.41 9.05
CA ILE A 77 -8.69 1.81 8.35
C ILE A 77 -7.43 1.94 9.21
N LEU A 78 -7.18 3.14 9.75
CA LEU A 78 -6.02 3.41 10.59
C LEU A 78 -6.08 2.65 11.91
N SER A 79 -7.26 2.56 12.52
CA SER A 79 -7.47 1.77 13.74
C SER A 79 -7.17 0.30 13.47
N LEU A 80 -7.69 -0.27 12.37
CA LEU A 80 -7.40 -1.63 11.95
C LEU A 80 -5.89 -1.85 11.79
N LEU A 81 -5.21 -1.03 10.99
CA LEU A 81 -3.76 -1.15 10.74
C LEU A 81 -2.91 -1.00 12.02
N SER A 82 -3.30 -0.10 12.92
CA SER A 82 -2.59 0.15 14.20
C SER A 82 -2.68 -1.03 15.19
N SER A 83 -3.76 -1.81 15.10
CA SER A 83 -3.98 -2.98 15.96
C SER A 83 -3.02 -4.12 15.63
N LEU A 84 -2.62 -4.23 14.36
CA LEU A 84 -1.88 -5.36 13.83
C LEU A 84 -0.53 -5.53 14.53
N ARG A 85 -0.21 -6.78 14.82
CA ARG A 85 1.11 -7.22 15.28
C ARG A 85 1.59 -8.32 14.36
N GLY A 86 2.83 -8.19 13.89
CA GLY A 86 3.42 -9.08 12.91
C GLY A 86 4.18 -8.27 11.85
N PRO A 87 5.03 -8.91 11.04
CA PRO A 87 5.76 -8.24 9.97
C PRO A 87 4.84 -8.07 8.75
N TRP A 88 4.76 -6.87 8.18
CA TRP A 88 3.89 -6.64 7.02
C TRP A 88 4.28 -5.44 6.17
N SER A 89 3.99 -5.54 4.88
CA SER A 89 3.84 -4.42 3.95
C SER A 89 2.57 -4.61 3.12
N PHE A 90 1.93 -3.52 2.73
CA PHE A 90 0.68 -3.59 1.98
C PHE A 90 0.55 -2.48 0.94
N ILE A 91 -0.33 -2.72 -0.03
CA ILE A 91 -0.84 -1.75 -0.98
C ILE A 91 -2.36 -1.96 -1.05
N TYR A 92 -3.13 -0.90 -0.86
CA TYR A 92 -4.59 -0.93 -0.88
C TYR A 92 -5.12 0.23 -1.71
N TYR A 93 -5.80 -0.08 -2.81
CA TYR A 93 -6.52 0.90 -3.61
C TYR A 93 -7.99 0.94 -3.19
N GLN A 94 -8.43 2.10 -2.71
CA GLN A 94 -9.81 2.36 -2.34
C GLN A 94 -10.52 3.09 -3.48
N ALA A 95 -11.30 2.35 -4.28
CA ALA A 95 -11.92 2.86 -5.49
C ALA A 95 -12.86 4.05 -5.25
N SER A 96 -13.70 4.00 -4.22
CA SER A 96 -14.69 5.05 -3.92
C SER A 96 -14.07 6.43 -3.65
N LYS A 97 -12.80 6.47 -3.24
CA LYS A 97 -12.03 7.70 -2.95
C LYS A 97 -10.87 7.93 -3.91
N HIS A 98 -10.66 7.04 -4.90
CA HIS A 98 -9.46 7.01 -5.73
C HIS A 98 -8.17 7.16 -4.91
N SER A 99 -8.13 6.51 -3.74
CA SER A 99 -7.02 6.65 -2.79
C SER A 99 -6.15 5.41 -2.82
N LEU A 100 -4.84 5.60 -3.00
CA LEU A 100 -3.84 4.54 -2.88
C LEU A 100 -3.20 4.64 -1.50
N TRP A 101 -3.46 3.64 -0.67
CA TRP A 101 -2.89 3.47 0.66
C TRP A 101 -1.74 2.46 0.60
N PHE A 102 -0.67 2.73 1.31
CA PHE A 102 0.44 1.78 1.41
C PHE A 102 1.26 2.06 2.66
N GLY A 103 2.04 1.08 3.07
CA GLY A 103 2.87 1.23 4.24
C GLY A 103 3.39 -0.11 4.71
N ARG A 104 4.07 -0.06 5.85
CA ARG A 104 4.74 -1.20 6.44
C ARG A 104 4.68 -1.16 7.95
N ASP A 105 4.91 -2.30 8.57
CA ASP A 105 4.97 -2.40 10.02
C ASP A 105 6.06 -1.50 10.61
N TYR A 106 5.91 -1.10 11.88
CA TYR A 106 6.80 -0.16 12.57
C TYR A 106 8.28 -0.56 12.54
N PHE A 107 8.58 -1.86 12.51
CA PHE A 107 9.97 -2.34 12.44
C PHE A 107 10.51 -2.44 11.00
N GLY A 108 9.68 -2.21 9.98
CA GLY A 108 10.06 -2.29 8.57
C GLY A 108 10.50 -3.69 8.14
N ARG A 109 9.89 -4.75 8.68
CA ARG A 109 10.38 -6.13 8.51
C ARG A 109 10.11 -6.72 7.13
N ARG A 110 9.16 -6.14 6.38
CA ARG A 110 8.85 -6.52 4.99
C ARG A 110 9.26 -5.39 4.06
N SER A 111 9.98 -5.68 2.97
CA SER A 111 10.40 -4.61 2.06
C SER A 111 9.21 -4.00 1.31
N LEU A 112 9.27 -2.67 1.15
CA LEU A 112 8.46 -1.91 0.22
C LEU A 112 9.29 -0.69 -0.17
N LEU A 113 9.49 -0.55 -1.46
CA LEU A 113 10.26 0.50 -2.09
C LEU A 113 9.31 1.39 -2.87
N TRP A 114 9.63 2.66 -2.97
CA TRP A 114 9.03 3.57 -3.94
C TRP A 114 10.04 4.05 -4.97
N GLN A 115 9.52 4.48 -6.12
CA GLN A 115 10.26 5.25 -7.10
C GLN A 115 9.31 6.27 -7.72
N PHE A 116 9.80 7.50 -7.82
CA PHE A 116 9.13 8.59 -8.54
C PHE A 116 9.88 8.79 -9.86
N SER A 117 9.16 8.75 -10.98
CA SER A 117 9.75 8.96 -12.30
C SER A 117 9.68 10.43 -12.69
N ASN A 118 10.84 11.06 -12.87
CA ASN A 118 10.96 12.45 -13.34
C ASN A 118 10.64 12.62 -14.85
N LYS A 119 10.03 11.61 -15.49
CA LYS A 119 9.62 11.68 -16.90
C LYS A 119 8.26 12.38 -17.03
N ILE A 120 8.00 12.95 -18.21
CA ILE A 120 6.80 13.71 -18.56
C ILE A 120 5.48 13.00 -18.18
N ASP A 121 5.46 11.66 -18.18
CA ASP A 121 4.26 10.87 -17.88
C ASP A 121 4.03 10.55 -16.38
N GLY A 122 4.90 11.05 -15.49
CA GLY A 122 4.72 11.01 -14.02
C GLY A 122 4.34 9.63 -13.48
N ALA A 123 5.28 8.68 -13.49
CA ALA A 123 5.03 7.34 -12.95
C ALA A 123 5.44 7.23 -11.48
N PHE A 124 4.59 6.60 -10.67
CA PHE A 124 4.87 6.21 -9.29
C PHE A 124 4.86 4.69 -9.18
N CYS A 125 5.94 4.11 -8.67
CA CYS A 125 6.08 2.67 -8.51
C CYS A 125 6.26 2.32 -7.04
N LEU A 126 5.52 1.30 -6.59
CA LEU A 126 5.72 0.61 -5.32
C LEU A 126 6.13 -0.83 -5.63
N THR A 127 7.16 -1.34 -4.98
CA THR A 127 7.60 -2.73 -5.17
C THR A 127 8.34 -3.25 -3.95
N SER A 128 8.19 -4.54 -3.60
CA SER A 128 9.04 -5.16 -2.58
C SER A 128 10.48 -5.42 -3.03
N VAL A 129 10.78 -5.37 -4.33
CA VAL A 129 12.12 -5.59 -4.85
C VAL A 129 12.43 -4.64 -5.99
N SER A 130 13.61 -4.00 -5.94
CA SER A 130 14.09 -3.15 -7.02
C SER A 130 14.66 -3.99 -8.16
N VAL A 131 14.36 -3.62 -9.39
CA VAL A 131 15.14 -4.05 -10.55
C VAL A 131 16.27 -3.04 -10.76
N TYR A 132 17.46 -3.53 -11.06
CA TYR A 132 18.59 -2.65 -11.39
C TYR A 132 18.22 -1.73 -12.56
N SER A 133 18.21 -0.43 -12.30
CA SER A 133 17.94 0.61 -13.29
C SER A 133 19.24 1.37 -13.56
N LYS A 134 19.72 1.34 -14.82
CA LYS A 134 20.85 2.18 -15.26
C LYS A 134 20.50 3.67 -15.26
N SER A 135 19.22 4.02 -15.37
CA SER A 135 18.73 5.39 -15.19
C SER A 135 18.74 5.75 -13.71
N GLY A 136 19.31 6.91 -13.36
CA GLY A 136 19.52 7.40 -11.98
C GLY A 136 18.27 7.59 -11.09
N ASN A 137 17.11 7.05 -11.47
CA ASN A 137 15.93 6.96 -10.62
C ASN A 137 16.09 5.74 -9.71
N GLN A 138 16.78 5.91 -8.58
CA GLN A 138 17.00 4.85 -7.61
C GLN A 138 15.73 4.59 -6.81
N TYR A 139 15.36 3.32 -6.63
CA TYR A 139 14.33 2.92 -5.68
C TYR A 139 14.79 3.28 -4.26
N GLN A 140 13.91 3.89 -3.49
CA GLN A 140 14.13 4.20 -2.08
C GLN A 140 13.18 3.38 -1.23
N GLU A 141 13.62 3.03 -0.03
CA GLU A 141 12.77 2.30 0.89
C GLU A 141 11.66 3.20 1.44
N VAL A 142 10.40 2.72 1.44
CA VAL A 142 9.28 3.42 2.06
C VAL A 142 9.51 3.50 3.57
N PRO A 143 9.59 4.67 4.21
CA PRO A 143 9.87 4.78 5.64
C PRO A 143 8.88 3.99 6.51
N ALA A 144 9.37 3.30 7.54
CA ALA A 144 8.53 2.59 8.51
C ALA A 144 7.93 3.53 9.59
N SER A 145 7.71 4.81 9.24
CA SER A 145 7.24 5.85 10.16
C SER A 145 5.72 5.92 10.28
N GLY A 146 4.98 5.34 9.33
CA GLY A 146 3.53 5.42 9.30
C GLY A 146 2.90 4.82 8.05
N ILE A 147 1.64 5.18 7.84
CA ILE A 147 0.85 4.83 6.67
C ILE A 147 0.85 5.99 5.68
N PHE A 148 1.06 5.69 4.41
CA PHE A 148 1.04 6.66 3.33
C PHE A 148 -0.25 6.56 2.54
N LYS A 149 -0.72 7.70 2.04
CA LYS A 149 -1.90 7.81 1.18
C LYS A 149 -1.65 8.80 0.05
N ILE A 150 -2.06 8.43 -1.16
CA ILE A 150 -2.08 9.30 -2.34
C ILE A 150 -3.53 9.40 -2.84
N ASP A 151 -3.99 10.63 -3.11
CA ASP A 151 -5.22 10.86 -3.87
C ASP A 151 -4.88 10.88 -5.38
N LEU A 152 -5.22 9.79 -6.07
CA LEU A 152 -4.92 9.61 -7.49
C LEU A 152 -5.75 10.55 -8.38
N LYS A 153 -6.95 10.93 -7.91
CA LYS A 153 -7.82 11.87 -8.65
C LYS A 153 -7.26 13.29 -8.55
N ALA A 154 -6.83 13.70 -7.36
CA ALA A 154 -6.15 14.97 -7.16
C ALA A 154 -4.86 15.02 -7.99
N TRP A 155 -4.03 13.98 -7.91
CA TRP A 155 -2.78 13.91 -8.69
C TRP A 155 -3.02 13.99 -10.20
N ALA A 156 -4.02 13.27 -10.73
CA ALA A 156 -4.37 13.34 -12.15
C ALA A 156 -4.84 14.74 -12.58
N THR A 157 -5.47 15.50 -11.68
CA THR A 157 -6.03 16.84 -11.94
C THR A 157 -4.97 17.94 -11.83
N THR A 158 -4.16 17.92 -10.76
CA THR A 158 -3.15 18.95 -10.47
C THR A 158 -1.85 18.71 -11.21
N LYS A 159 -1.61 17.47 -11.67
CA LYS A 159 -0.32 17.00 -12.19
C LYS A 159 0.82 17.12 -11.17
N SER A 160 0.50 17.30 -9.88
CA SER A 160 1.44 17.28 -8.76
C SER A 160 1.05 16.14 -7.82
N LEU A 161 2.05 15.32 -7.48
CA LEU A 161 1.86 14.20 -6.57
C LEU A 161 1.94 14.69 -5.13
N SER A 162 0.85 14.55 -4.39
CA SER A 162 0.83 14.81 -2.95
C SER A 162 0.79 13.50 -2.17
N LEU A 163 1.69 13.37 -1.20
CA LEU A 163 1.79 12.22 -0.33
C LEU A 163 1.38 12.61 1.09
N VAL A 164 0.36 11.95 1.63
CA VAL A 164 -0.05 12.12 3.03
C VAL A 164 0.60 11.02 3.87
N LEU A 165 1.35 11.41 4.91
CA LEU A 165 1.92 10.48 5.89
C LEU A 165 1.17 10.59 7.21
N ILE A 166 0.70 9.44 7.71
CA ILE A 166 -0.01 9.29 8.97
C ILE A 166 0.89 8.50 9.92
N TYR A 167 1.54 9.18 10.86
CA TYR A 167 2.53 8.58 11.76
C TYR A 167 1.93 7.57 12.74
N PHE A 168 2.75 6.59 13.14
CA PHE A 168 2.38 5.63 14.19
C PHE A 168 2.31 6.24 15.61
N ILE A 169 2.74 7.49 15.80
CA ILE A 169 2.89 8.12 17.12
C ILE A 169 1.88 9.27 17.27
N LEU A 170 0.76 8.98 17.93
CA LEU A 170 -0.23 9.90 18.49
C LEU A 170 -1.13 10.72 17.55
N PHE A 171 -2.39 10.79 17.98
CA PHE A 171 -3.44 11.70 17.51
C PHE A 171 -2.93 13.14 17.32
N TYR A 172 -3.43 13.80 16.26
CA TYR A 172 -3.43 15.26 16.02
C TYR A 172 -2.29 15.97 15.30
N PHE A 173 -1.41 15.31 14.52
CA PHE A 173 -0.63 16.03 13.50
C PHE A 173 -0.56 15.27 12.18
N VAL A 174 -1.40 15.68 11.22
CA VAL A 174 -1.18 15.40 9.81
C VAL A 174 0.02 16.26 9.39
N PHE A 175 1.20 15.66 9.29
CA PHE A 175 2.28 16.29 8.55
C PHE A 175 1.99 16.11 7.07
N PHE A 176 1.58 17.19 6.43
CA PHE A 176 1.63 17.30 4.98
C PHE A 176 3.09 17.47 4.60
N LEU A 177 3.77 16.36 4.31
CA LEU A 177 4.99 16.43 3.54
C LEU A 177 4.58 16.36 2.07
N THR A 178 4.18 17.51 1.50
CA THR A 178 4.07 17.61 0.04
C THR A 178 5.50 17.55 -0.50
N LEU A 179 5.91 16.37 -0.95
CA LEU A 179 7.07 16.24 -1.81
C LEU A 179 6.57 16.45 -3.23
N ASP A 180 6.64 17.69 -3.71
CA ASP A 180 6.47 17.97 -5.13
C ASP A 180 7.67 17.34 -5.86
N PHE A 181 7.39 16.32 -6.68
CA PHE A 181 8.35 15.66 -7.56
C PHE A 181 8.00 15.94 -9.02
#